data_AF-A0A7W6T920-F1
#
_entry.id   AF-A0A7W6T920-F1
#
_cell.length_a   1.000
_cell.length_b   1.000
_cell.length_c   1.000
_cell.angle_alpha   90.00
_cell.angle_beta   90.00
_cell.angle_gamma   90.00
#
_symmetry.space_group_name_H-M   'P 1'
#
loop_
_entity.id
_entity.type
_entity.pdbx_description
1 polymer ?
#
loop_
_entity_poly.entity_id
_entity_poly.type
_entity_poly.pdbx_seq_one_letter_code
_entity_poly.pdbx_strand_id
1 'polypeptide(L)'
;MRLVRAIVGLALLAAGLYVIIGEHFAGASADATLNARLYIVRAPIEGKVTLAVKSIGARISPGELIAEINDQRFDTTRLLELDRDRTNQQIELNRLAGQREALSASRSRFDVSIGIGLGPPIGIQRGPL
;
A
#
# COMPACT_ATOMS: atom_id res chain seq x y z
N MET A 1 25.25 -51.35 -67.31
CA MET A 1 24.61 -51.87 -66.08
C MET A 1 25.40 -51.62 -64.79
N ARG A 2 26.71 -51.92 -64.73
CA ARG A 2 27.52 -51.74 -63.50
C ARG A 2 27.72 -50.26 -63.11
N LEU A 3 28.07 -49.41 -64.08
CA LEU A 3 28.29 -47.98 -63.84
C LEU A 3 26.99 -47.26 -63.43
N VAL A 4 25.87 -47.55 -64.11
CA VAL A 4 24.55 -46.99 -63.79
C VAL A 4 24.12 -47.36 -62.36
N ARG A 5 24.30 -48.63 -61.96
CA ARG A 5 24.05 -49.05 -60.57
C ARG A 5 24.92 -48.32 -59.55
N ALA A 6 26.19 -48.07 -59.87
CA ALA A 6 27.09 -47.32 -59.00
C ALA A 6 26.68 -45.85 -58.85
N ILE A 7 26.30 -45.20 -59.95
CA ILE A 7 25.83 -43.80 -59.94
C ILE A 7 24.52 -43.68 -59.14
N VAL A 8 23.58 -44.60 -59.35
CA VAL A 8 22.30 -44.62 -58.61
C VAL A 8 22.54 -44.84 -57.12
N GLY A 9 23.44 -45.77 -56.75
CA GLY A 9 23.80 -45.99 -55.35
C GLY A 9 24.43 -44.75 -54.70
N LEU A 10 25.33 -44.07 -55.41
CA LEU A 10 25.96 -42.84 -54.93
C LEU A 10 24.93 -41.71 -54.76
N ALA A 11 23.99 -41.57 -55.69
CA ALA A 11 22.94 -40.57 -55.62
C ALA A 11 22.00 -40.80 -54.42
N LEU A 12 21.63 -42.07 -54.16
CA LEU A 12 20.83 -42.44 -52.99
C LEU A 12 21.57 -42.15 -51.68
N LEU A 13 22.87 -42.45 -51.63
CA LEU A 13 23.69 -42.19 -50.46
C LEU A 13 23.81 -40.67 -50.20
N ALA A 14 24.07 -39.88 -51.23
CA ALA A 14 24.13 -38.43 -51.13
C ALA A 14 22.80 -37.81 -50.68
N ALA A 15 21.66 -38.30 -51.21
CA ALA A 15 20.34 -37.86 -50.81
C ALA A 15 20.03 -38.21 -49.34
N GLY A 16 20.35 -39.42 -48.90
CA GLY A 16 20.19 -39.82 -47.50
C GLY A 16 21.05 -38.98 -46.56
N LEU A 17 22.31 -38.74 -46.93
CA LEU A 17 23.22 -37.90 -46.15
C LEU A 17 22.72 -36.45 -46.07
N TYR A 18 22.16 -35.92 -47.16
CA TYR A 18 21.56 -34.59 -47.18
C TYR A 18 20.39 -34.46 -46.19
N VAL A 19 19.51 -35.46 -46.13
CA VAL A 19 18.37 -35.47 -45.18
C VAL A 19 18.87 -35.54 -43.73
N ILE A 20 19.80 -36.44 -43.43
CA ILE A 20 20.37 -36.64 -42.09
C ILE A 20 21.07 -35.36 -41.61
N ILE A 21 21.86 -34.72 -42.48
CA ILE A 21 22.50 -33.43 -42.17
C ILE A 21 21.44 -32.35 -41.96
N GLY A 22 20.43 -32.25 -42.83
CA GLY A 22 19.36 -31.27 -42.68
C GLY A 22 18.64 -31.40 -41.34
N GLU A 23 18.38 -32.62 -40.88
CA GLU A 23 17.67 -32.90 -39.63
C GLU A 23 18.54 -32.68 -38.39
N HIS A 24 19.82 -33.09 -38.41
CA HIS A 24 20.72 -32.90 -37.26
C HIS A 24 21.27 -31.47 -37.13
N PHE A 25 21.42 -30.74 -38.25
CA PHE A 25 21.89 -29.35 -38.24
C PHE A 25 20.76 -28.32 -38.20
N ALA A 26 19.51 -28.71 -38.49
CA ALA A 26 18.34 -27.96 -38.05
C ALA A 26 18.21 -28.12 -36.54
N GLY A 27 19.13 -27.49 -35.80
CA GLY A 27 19.08 -27.36 -34.36
C GLY A 27 17.80 -26.64 -33.98
N ALA A 28 16.74 -27.41 -33.77
CA ALA A 28 15.59 -26.96 -33.02
C ALA A 28 16.12 -26.70 -31.61
N SER A 29 16.42 -25.44 -31.31
CA SER A 29 16.70 -25.02 -29.94
C SER A 29 15.42 -25.26 -29.16
N ALA A 30 15.36 -26.40 -28.47
CA ALA A 30 14.25 -26.79 -27.62
C ALA A 30 14.21 -25.96 -26.31
N ASP A 31 15.24 -25.13 -26.09
CA ASP A 31 15.41 -24.29 -24.92
C ASP A 31 14.92 -22.88 -25.20
N ALA A 32 13.60 -22.69 -25.10
CA ALA A 32 13.00 -21.37 -25.02
C ALA A 32 12.84 -20.98 -23.55
N THR A 33 13.53 -19.92 -23.12
CA THR A 33 13.32 -19.33 -21.78
C THR A 33 12.53 -18.04 -21.89
N LEU A 34 11.45 -17.95 -21.12
CA LEU A 34 10.70 -16.70 -20.98
C LEU A 34 11.09 -16.07 -19.64
N ASN A 35 11.72 -14.90 -19.71
CA ASN A 35 11.96 -14.11 -18.50
C ASN A 35 10.68 -13.34 -18.14
N ALA A 36 9.87 -13.91 -17.25
CA ALA A 36 8.67 -13.27 -16.73
C ALA A 36 8.96 -12.65 -15.35
N ARG A 37 8.51 -11.41 -15.15
CA ARG A 37 8.60 -10.77 -13.84
C ARG A 37 7.57 -11.40 -12.90
N LEU A 38 8.06 -11.99 -11.80
CA LEU A 38 7.22 -12.58 -10.78
C LEU A 38 7.03 -11.64 -9.59
N TYR A 39 5.78 -11.48 -9.17
CA TYR A 39 5.43 -10.82 -7.91
C TYR A 39 4.66 -11.79 -7.03
N ILE A 40 5.01 -11.82 -5.75
CA ILE A 40 4.32 -12.64 -4.75
C ILE A 40 3.46 -11.71 -3.93
N VAL A 41 2.14 -11.83 -4.07
CA VAL A 41 1.21 -11.12 -3.19
C VAL A 41 1.01 -11.95 -1.92
N ARG A 42 1.19 -11.31 -0.77
CA ARG A 42 0.99 -11.93 0.54
C ARG A 42 -0.26 -11.36 1.20
N ALA A 43 -0.95 -12.20 1.96
CA ALA A 43 -2.06 -11.76 2.80
C ALA A 43 -1.55 -10.76 3.86
N PRO A 44 -2.19 -9.59 4.02
CA PRO A 44 -1.79 -8.61 5.03
C PRO A 44 -2.30 -8.96 6.44
N ILE A 45 -3.31 -9.83 6.53
CA ILE A 45 -3.94 -10.27 7.78
C ILE A 45 -4.12 -11.79 7.77
N GLU A 46 -4.26 -12.38 8.95
CA GLU A 46 -4.66 -13.78 9.10
C GLU A 46 -6.14 -13.94 8.76
N GLY A 47 -6.53 -15.10 8.24
CA GLY A 47 -7.95 -15.36 7.92
C GLY A 47 -8.15 -16.47 6.89
N LYS A 48 -9.41 -16.68 6.52
CA LYS A 48 -9.79 -17.59 5.43
C LYS A 48 -9.72 -16.85 4.10
N VAL A 49 -8.95 -17.39 3.16
CA VAL A 49 -8.76 -16.80 1.82
C VAL A 49 -9.77 -17.39 0.84
N THR A 50 -10.50 -16.52 0.15
CA THR A 50 -11.37 -16.87 -0.98
C THR A 50 -10.80 -16.20 -2.23
N LEU A 51 -10.37 -16.99 -3.20
CA LEU A 51 -9.81 -16.47 -4.45
C LEU A 51 -10.94 -15.97 -5.36
N ALA A 52 -10.84 -14.72 -5.82
CA ALA A 52 -11.76 -14.16 -6.79
C ALA A 52 -11.42 -14.61 -8.22
N VAL A 53 -10.12 -14.72 -8.53
CA VAL A 53 -9.62 -15.26 -9.80
C VAL A 53 -9.57 -16.78 -9.73
N LYS A 54 -10.47 -17.46 -10.44
CA LYS A 54 -10.57 -18.94 -10.46
C LYS A 54 -9.59 -19.64 -11.42
N SER A 55 -9.00 -18.93 -12.38
CA SER A 55 -8.16 -19.53 -13.43
C SER A 55 -6.71 -19.05 -13.39
N ILE A 56 -5.80 -20.02 -13.43
CA ILE A 56 -4.36 -19.77 -13.59
C ILE A 56 -4.12 -19.19 -14.99
N GLY A 57 -3.29 -18.14 -15.08
CA GLY A 57 -2.96 -17.48 -16.35
C GLY A 57 -3.97 -16.41 -16.80
N ALA A 58 -4.98 -16.09 -15.98
CA ALA A 58 -5.85 -14.95 -16.23
C ALA A 58 -5.07 -13.63 -16.22
N ARG A 59 -5.47 -12.71 -17.10
CA ARG A 59 -4.97 -11.33 -17.09
C ARG A 59 -5.66 -10.57 -15.96
N ILE A 60 -4.88 -9.83 -15.17
CA ILE A 60 -5.35 -9.04 -14.03
C ILE A 60 -5.00 -7.57 -14.29
N SER A 61 -5.94 -6.68 -14.01
CA SER A 61 -5.76 -5.23 -14.12
C SER A 61 -5.38 -4.61 -12.77
N PRO A 62 -4.72 -3.43 -12.77
CA PRO A 62 -4.44 -2.72 -11.53
C PRO A 62 -5.72 -2.42 -10.73
N GLY A 63 -5.72 -2.73 -9.44
CA GLY A 63 -6.88 -2.54 -8.55
C GLY A 63 -7.95 -3.62 -8.64
N GLU A 64 -7.76 -4.65 -9.47
CA GLU A 64 -8.69 -5.77 -9.57
C GLU A 64 -8.65 -6.65 -8.31
N LEU A 65 -9.82 -7.12 -7.88
CA LEU A 65 -9.95 -8.02 -6.73
C LEU A 65 -9.40 -9.40 -7.10
N ILE A 66 -8.29 -9.78 -6.47
CA ILE A 66 -7.64 -11.09 -6.68
C ILE A 66 -8.04 -12.12 -5.63
N ALA A 67 -8.28 -11.68 -4.39
CA ALA A 67 -8.63 -12.52 -3.26
C ALA A 67 -9.34 -11.69 -2.18
N GLU A 68 -10.26 -12.33 -1.48
CA GLU A 68 -10.91 -11.83 -0.28
C GLU A 68 -10.39 -12.62 0.92
N ILE A 69 -10.09 -11.91 2.01
CA ILE A 69 -9.60 -12.53 3.25
C ILE A 69 -10.60 -12.20 4.35
N ASN A 70 -11.18 -13.23 4.95
CA ASN A 70 -12.16 -13.09 6.02
C ASN A 70 -11.59 -13.63 7.33
N ASP A 71 -11.38 -12.75 8.31
CA ASP A 71 -11.00 -13.10 9.67
C ASP A 71 -12.23 -13.18 10.58
N GLN A 72 -12.64 -14.41 10.93
CA GLN A 72 -13.76 -14.64 11.85
C GLN A 72 -13.40 -14.43 13.33
N ARG A 73 -12.11 -14.33 13.65
CA ARG A 73 -11.60 -14.16 15.03
C ARG A 73 -11.12 -12.76 15.30
N PHE A 74 -11.37 -11.84 14.37
CA PHE A 74 -11.01 -10.45 14.53
C PHE A 74 -11.51 -9.94 15.90
N ASP A 75 -10.59 -9.41 16.71
CA ASP A 75 -10.86 -9.01 18.09
C ASP A 75 -11.71 -7.73 18.13
N THR A 76 -13.02 -7.93 18.07
CA THR A 76 -14.01 -6.85 18.16
C THR A 76 -13.98 -6.16 19.53
N THR A 77 -13.52 -6.86 20.58
CA THR A 77 -13.34 -6.26 21.91
C THR A 77 -12.23 -5.23 21.85
N ARG A 78 -11.10 -5.54 21.20
CA ARG A 78 -9.99 -4.61 21.02
C ARG A 78 -10.39 -3.36 20.25
N LEU A 79 -11.17 -3.49 19.18
CA LEU A 79 -11.67 -2.32 18.46
C LEU A 79 -12.60 -1.47 19.33
N LEU A 80 -13.49 -2.10 20.08
CA LEU A 80 -14.43 -1.39 20.94
C LEU A 80 -13.72 -0.65 22.07
N GLU A 81 -12.67 -1.24 22.65
CA GLU A 81 -11.80 -0.56 23.61
C GLU A 81 -11.12 0.66 22.99
N LEU A 82 -10.51 0.50 21.81
CA LEU A 82 -9.85 1.61 21.11
C LEU A 82 -10.81 2.75 20.77
N ASP A 83 -12.05 2.43 20.39
CA ASP A 83 -13.08 3.42 20.09
C ASP A 83 -13.54 4.18 21.36
N ARG A 84 -13.69 3.46 22.48
CA ARG A 84 -13.98 4.06 23.78
C ARG A 84 -12.84 4.96 24.26
N ASP A 85 -11.60 4.51 24.12
CA ASP A 85 -10.42 5.30 24.50
C ASP A 85 -10.32 6.58 23.67
N ARG A 86 -10.54 6.47 22.35
CA ARG A 86 -10.59 7.62 21.44
C ARG A 86 -11.67 8.62 21.87
N THR A 87 -12.87 8.13 22.20
CA THR A 87 -13.98 8.96 22.63
C THR A 87 -13.68 9.66 23.95
N ASN A 88 -13.12 8.94 24.93
CA ASN A 88 -12.73 9.50 26.23
C ASN A 88 -11.67 10.59 26.07
N GLN A 89 -10.66 10.36 25.23
CA GLN A 89 -9.63 11.36 24.92
C GLN A 89 -10.24 12.61 24.28
N GLN A 90 -11.21 12.45 23.38
CA GLN A 90 -11.88 13.59 22.75
C GLN A 90 -12.71 14.42 23.75
N ILE A 91 -13.39 13.77 24.68
CA ILE A 91 -14.13 14.44 25.76
C ILE A 91 -13.16 15.24 26.63
N GLU A 92 -12.02 14.65 26.99
CA GLU A 92 -11.03 15.31 27.83
C GLU A 92 -10.39 16.52 27.13
N LEU A 93 -10.11 16.42 25.82
CA LEU A 93 -9.65 17.55 25.02
C LEU A 93 -10.66 18.69 25.02
N ASN A 94 -11.95 18.38 24.84
CA ASN A 94 -13.01 19.39 24.85
C ASN A 94 -13.14 20.05 26.23
N ARG A 95 -13.01 19.26 27.31
CA ARG A 95 -13.02 19.75 28.69
C ARG A 95 -11.85 20.70 28.95
N LEU A 96 -10.64 20.32 28.54
CA LEU A 96 -9.43 21.14 28.66
C LEU A 96 -9.52 22.44 27.84
N ALA A 97 -10.11 22.38 26.64
CA ALA A 97 -10.35 23.56 25.82
C ALA A 97 -11.30 24.54 26.53
N GLY A 98 -12.41 24.06 27.08
CA GLY A 98 -13.33 24.88 27.87
C GLY A 98 -12.70 25.49 29.12
N GLN A 99 -11.84 24.74 29.83
CA GLN A 99 -11.09 25.27 30.98
C GLN A 99 -10.11 26.39 30.58
N ARG A 100 -9.41 26.22 29.45
CA ARG A 100 -8.52 27.26 28.93
C ARG A 100 -9.28 28.54 28.57
N GLU A 101 -10.45 28.40 27.96
CA GLU A 101 -11.30 29.53 27.60
C GLU A 101 -11.87 30.25 28.84
N ALA A 102 -12.33 29.51 29.85
CA ALA A 102 -12.76 30.10 31.11
C ALA A 102 -11.60 30.83 31.83
N LEU A 103 -10.39 30.30 31.78
CA LEU A 103 -9.21 30.91 32.40
C LEU A 103 -8.77 32.17 31.65
N SER A 104 -8.80 32.18 30.31
CA SER A 104 -8.48 33.39 29.51
C SER A 104 -9.54 34.48 29.71
N ALA A 105 -10.82 34.11 29.79
CA ALA A 105 -11.90 35.03 30.11
C ALA A 105 -11.77 35.61 31.53
N SER A 106 -11.29 34.83 32.50
CA SER A 106 -11.03 35.34 33.84
C SER A 106 -9.86 36.34 33.86
N ARG A 107 -8.73 35.99 33.22
CA ARG A 107 -7.57 36.89 33.09
C ARG A 107 -7.93 38.24 32.47
N SER A 108 -8.65 38.23 31.35
CA SER A 108 -9.08 39.48 30.68
C SER A 108 -9.98 40.36 31.57
N ARG A 109 -10.88 39.77 32.35
CA ARG A 109 -11.69 40.55 33.33
C ARG A 109 -10.82 41.17 34.43
N PHE A 110 -9.80 40.45 34.91
CA PHE A 110 -8.86 41.00 35.89
C PHE A 110 -8.05 42.16 35.32
N ASP A 111 -7.54 42.05 34.09
CA ASP A 111 -6.82 43.14 33.42
C ASP A 111 -7.69 44.40 33.29
N VAL A 112 -8.97 44.23 32.92
CA VAL A 112 -9.94 45.33 32.87
C VAL A 112 -10.15 45.95 34.26
N SER A 113 -10.27 45.14 35.33
CA SER A 113 -10.44 45.68 36.69
C SER A 113 -9.23 46.46 37.20
N ILE A 114 -8.02 46.06 36.82
CA ILE A 114 -6.78 46.76 37.18
C ILE A 114 -6.66 48.06 36.36
N GLY A 115 -7.06 48.03 35.08
CA GLY A 115 -7.11 49.21 34.22
C GLY A 115 -8.11 50.28 34.67
N ILE A 116 -9.18 49.89 35.37
CA ILE A 116 -10.18 50.82 35.95
C ILE A 116 -9.78 51.29 37.36
N GLY A 117 -8.93 50.53 38.07
CA GLY A 117 -8.46 50.85 39.42
C GLY A 117 -7.32 51.89 39.51
N LEU A 118 -6.65 52.19 38.40
CA LEU A 118 -5.71 53.31 38.28
C LEU A 118 -6.47 54.58 37.89
N GLY A 119 -7.29 55.09 38.80
CA GLY A 119 -7.77 56.47 38.74
C GLY A 119 -6.57 57.43 38.68
N PRO A 120 -6.71 58.60 38.04
CA PRO A 120 -5.59 59.52 37.82
C PRO A 120 -4.93 59.85 39.16
N PRO A 121 -3.59 59.99 39.21
CA PRO A 121 -2.91 60.31 40.47
C PRO A 121 -3.50 61.58 41.04
N ILE A 122 -3.92 61.53 42.30
CA ILE A 122 -4.44 62.67 43.06
C ILE A 122 -3.31 63.70 43.10
N GLY A 123 -3.38 64.67 42.19
CA GLY A 123 -2.47 65.80 42.14
C GLY A 123 -2.66 66.63 43.39
N ILE A 124 -1.66 66.62 44.26
CA ILE A 124 -1.56 67.51 45.42
C ILE A 124 -1.47 68.94 44.88
N GLN A 125 -2.57 69.70 44.96
CA GLN A 125 -2.55 71.14 44.73
C GLN A 125 -1.70 71.79 45.82
N ARG A 126 -0.49 72.22 45.47
CA ARG A 126 0.23 73.25 46.22
C ARG A 126 -0.27 74.61 45.75
N GLY A 127 -1.02 75.31 46.60
CA GLY A 127 -1.32 76.72 46.39
C GLY A 127 -0.09 77.60 46.63
N PRO A 128 0.03 78.73 45.92
CA PRO A 128 0.79 79.86 46.41
C PRO A 128 -0.13 81.09 46.63
N LEU A 129 0.12 81.73 47.77
CA LEU A 129 -0.08 83.11 48.20
C LEU A 129 -0.87 84.07 47.29
#